data_AF-A0ABD1PMN5-F1
#
_entry.id   AF-A0ABD1PMN5-F1
#
_cell.length_a   1.000
_cell.length_b   1.000
_cell.length_c   1.000
_cell.angle_alpha   90.00
_cell.angle_beta   90.00
_cell.angle_gamma   90.00
#
_symmetry.space_group_name_H-M   'P 1'
#
loop_
_entity.id
_entity.type
_entity.pdbx_description
1 polymer ?
#
loop_
_entity_poly.entity_id
_entity_poly.type
_entity_poly.pdbx_seq_one_letter_code
_entity_poly.pdbx_strand_id
1 'polypeptide(L)'
;MDFYAKCADLEASAQLFVEVPYRNCITWGVMISGLIENGHFKEAIELFRQLLAAGVQPIAENMRNLLVVYTHMGALQLGKSVHGYLVRNSFFYSNEGNRSLETSILNMYIRCGSFCAARICFNGMLARDLVTWTSMIEGCAVHGKGFEALELFHQMVEDRIEPNSVTFISLLSACSHSGLLHEGCELLCCMKSRFGIDPDLDHYTCIVDLLGRSGKTKEALAIIVKFVIFPDSRIWGALLAASRVNEDQKLGEYAAERLLQLEPDNVGYHTVFSNVQASAGKWDEVEEARIAYERQKFDEASWVELLGRKRNDTWLYLGR
;
A
#
# COMPACT_ATOMS: atom_id res chain seq x y z
N MET A 1 -17.52 22.87 1.35
CA MET A 1 -16.16 22.62 0.81
C MET A 1 -15.58 21.33 1.36
N ASP A 2 -15.26 21.20 2.66
CA ASP A 2 -14.63 19.97 3.20
C ASP A 2 -15.42 18.69 2.92
N PHE A 3 -16.75 18.73 3.07
CA PHE A 3 -17.64 17.61 2.73
C PHE A 3 -17.56 17.19 1.24
N TYR A 4 -17.61 18.16 0.32
CA TYR A 4 -17.63 17.87 -1.13
C TYR A 4 -16.25 17.43 -1.65
N ALA A 5 -15.18 18.01 -1.13
CA ALA A 5 -13.80 17.63 -1.44
C ALA A 5 -13.51 16.15 -1.10
N LYS A 6 -14.05 15.68 0.04
CA LYS A 6 -13.92 14.28 0.50
C LYS A 6 -14.81 13.30 -0.26
N CYS A 7 -15.83 13.78 -0.96
CA CYS A 7 -16.74 12.96 -1.78
C CYS A 7 -16.35 12.91 -3.26
N ALA A 8 -15.14 13.32 -3.63
CA ALA A 8 -14.64 13.42 -5.01
C ALA A 8 -15.46 14.37 -5.92
N ASP A 9 -16.36 15.18 -5.36
CA ASP A 9 -17.07 16.24 -6.09
C ASP A 9 -16.24 17.53 -6.05
N LEU A 10 -15.13 17.50 -6.79
CA LEU A 10 -14.20 18.63 -6.91
C LEU A 10 -14.84 19.83 -7.60
N GLU A 11 -15.82 19.63 -8.46
CA GLU A 11 -16.51 20.69 -9.20
C GLU A 11 -17.38 21.54 -8.26
N ALA A 12 -18.22 20.91 -7.43
CA ALA A 12 -18.99 21.62 -6.42
C ALA A 12 -18.09 22.28 -5.37
N SER A 13 -16.98 21.62 -5.00
CA SER A 13 -16.02 22.20 -4.06
C SER A 13 -15.31 23.44 -4.64
N ALA A 14 -14.92 23.40 -5.92
CA ALA A 14 -14.32 24.53 -6.63
C ALA A 14 -15.31 25.69 -6.82
N GLN A 15 -16.57 25.39 -7.13
CA GLN A 15 -17.61 26.41 -7.23
C GLN A 15 -17.81 27.14 -5.89
N LEU A 16 -17.95 26.39 -4.79
CA LEU A 16 -18.06 26.97 -3.45
C LEU A 16 -16.81 27.78 -3.08
N PHE A 17 -15.63 27.33 -3.50
CA PHE A 17 -14.39 28.08 -3.28
C PHE A 17 -14.38 29.42 -4.02
N VAL A 18 -14.93 29.49 -5.23
CA VAL A 18 -15.08 30.74 -6.01
C VAL A 18 -16.10 31.68 -5.36
N GLU A 19 -17.17 31.14 -4.78
CA GLU A 19 -18.24 31.92 -4.15
C GLU A 19 -17.86 32.52 -2.79
N VAL A 20 -16.83 31.99 -2.11
CA VAL A 20 -16.36 32.54 -0.82
C VAL A 20 -15.70 33.93 -1.02
N PRO A 21 -16.28 35.01 -0.45
CA PRO A 21 -15.79 36.38 -0.70
C PRO A 21 -14.42 36.66 -0.09
N TYR A 22 -14.08 36.00 1.03
CA TYR A 22 -12.82 36.16 1.74
C TYR A 22 -12.18 34.80 2.01
N ARG A 23 -11.09 34.50 1.31
CA ARG A 23 -10.37 33.23 1.42
C ARG A 23 -9.19 33.36 2.37
N ASN A 24 -9.31 32.75 3.54
CA ASN A 24 -8.22 32.63 4.50
C ASN A 24 -7.41 31.32 4.29
N CYS A 25 -6.29 31.17 5.00
CA CYS A 25 -5.40 30.01 4.89
C CYS A 25 -6.10 28.65 5.07
N ILE A 26 -7.17 28.59 5.87
CA ILE A 26 -8.00 27.40 6.08
C ILE A 26 -8.78 27.06 4.81
N THR A 27 -9.43 28.06 4.20
CA THR A 27 -10.23 27.88 2.96
C THR A 27 -9.36 27.35 1.82
N TRP A 28 -8.18 27.95 1.64
CA TRP A 28 -7.19 27.44 0.68
C TRP A 28 -6.70 26.03 1.05
N GLY A 29 -6.43 25.78 2.33
CA GLY A 29 -5.95 24.48 2.82
C GLY A 29 -6.90 23.33 2.54
N VAL A 30 -8.20 23.53 2.74
CA VAL A 30 -9.25 22.53 2.46
C VAL A 30 -9.28 22.17 0.98
N MET A 31 -9.23 23.17 0.09
CA MET A 31 -9.21 22.89 -1.35
C MET A 31 -7.93 22.18 -1.80
N ILE A 32 -6.78 22.59 -1.26
CA ILE A 32 -5.50 21.94 -1.55
C ILE A 32 -5.53 20.48 -1.07
N SER A 33 -6.05 20.20 0.14
CA SER A 33 -6.19 18.82 0.65
C SER A 33 -7.09 17.98 -0.24
N GLY A 34 -8.24 18.53 -0.63
CA GLY A 34 -9.18 17.87 -1.55
C GLY A 34 -8.53 17.48 -2.89
N LEU A 35 -7.76 18.40 -3.48
CA LEU A 35 -7.03 18.11 -4.72
C LEU A 35 -5.99 17.00 -4.53
N ILE A 36 -5.28 16.99 -3.39
CA ILE A 36 -4.28 15.96 -3.06
C ILE A 36 -4.93 14.59 -2.89
N GLU A 37 -6.03 14.51 -2.13
CA GLU A 37 -6.78 13.27 -1.87
C GLU A 37 -7.32 12.63 -3.16
N ASN A 38 -7.58 13.43 -4.19
CA ASN A 38 -8.02 12.99 -5.51
C ASN A 38 -6.88 12.87 -6.55
N GLY A 39 -5.61 13.03 -6.15
CA GLY A 39 -4.45 12.86 -7.03
C GLY A 39 -4.14 14.04 -7.97
N HIS A 40 -4.84 15.16 -7.85
CA HIS A 40 -4.66 16.38 -8.65
C HIS A 40 -3.47 17.24 -8.14
N PHE A 41 -2.29 16.64 -8.04
CA PHE A 41 -1.13 17.25 -7.39
C PHE A 41 -0.62 18.54 -8.06
N LYS A 42 -0.72 18.64 -9.40
CA LYS A 42 -0.30 19.85 -10.14
C LYS A 42 -1.20 21.04 -9.83
N GLU A 43 -2.51 20.81 -9.80
CA GLU A 43 -3.51 21.82 -9.45
C GLU A 43 -3.37 22.26 -7.99
N ALA A 44 -3.07 21.32 -7.08
CA ALA A 44 -2.79 21.61 -5.68
C ALA A 44 -1.59 22.57 -5.51
N ILE A 45 -0.51 22.36 -6.27
CA ILE A 45 0.66 23.27 -6.27
C ILE A 45 0.29 24.65 -6.81
N GLU A 46 -0.47 24.71 -7.91
CA GLU A 46 -0.87 25.98 -8.50
C GLU A 46 -1.78 26.77 -7.55
N LEU A 47 -2.70 26.09 -6.88
CA LEU A 47 -3.56 26.69 -5.87
C LEU A 47 -2.76 27.18 -4.65
N PHE A 48 -1.71 26.46 -4.25
CA PHE A 48 -0.78 26.92 -3.21
C PHE A 48 0.01 28.17 -3.65
N ARG A 49 0.42 28.26 -4.93
CA ARG A 49 1.07 29.48 -5.46
C ARG A 49 0.12 30.68 -5.44
N GLN A 50 -1.15 30.46 -5.77
CA GLN A 50 -2.18 31.50 -5.70
C GLN A 50 -2.41 31.97 -4.26
N LEU A 51 -2.40 31.07 -3.27
CA LEU A 51 -2.42 31.43 -1.83
C LEU A 51 -1.29 32.41 -1.51
N LEU A 52 -0.06 32.11 -1.94
CA LEU A 52 1.09 32.99 -1.70
C LEU A 52 0.98 34.33 -2.44
N ALA A 53 0.54 34.30 -3.70
CA ALA A 53 0.34 35.49 -4.53
C ALA A 53 -0.74 36.42 -3.97
N ALA A 54 -1.73 35.87 -3.27
CA ALA A 54 -2.74 36.62 -2.53
C ALA A 54 -2.23 37.23 -1.21
N GLY A 55 -0.94 37.07 -0.88
CA GLY A 55 -0.33 37.60 0.34
C GLY A 55 -0.73 36.86 1.62
N VAL A 56 -1.39 35.71 1.51
CA VAL A 56 -1.81 34.90 2.66
C VAL A 56 -0.60 34.11 3.16
N GLN A 57 -0.30 34.22 4.46
CA GLN A 57 0.77 33.43 5.06
C GLN A 57 0.30 31.98 5.28
N PRO A 58 1.03 30.96 4.77
CA PRO A 58 0.66 29.57 4.98
C PRO A 58 0.80 29.17 6.46
N ILE A 59 -0.14 28.37 6.94
CA ILE A 59 -0.04 27.71 8.24
C ILE A 59 0.60 26.32 8.09
N ALA A 60 0.91 25.67 9.22
CA ALA A 60 1.58 24.36 9.26
C ALA A 60 0.86 23.31 8.39
N GLU A 61 -0.47 23.33 8.41
CA GLU A 61 -1.31 22.44 7.61
C GLU A 61 -1.11 22.63 6.09
N ASN A 62 -1.03 23.88 5.61
CA ASN A 62 -0.78 24.14 4.19
C ASN A 62 0.61 23.62 3.78
N MET A 63 1.61 23.77 4.65
CA MET A 63 2.97 23.28 4.40
C MET A 63 3.03 21.75 4.39
N ARG A 64 2.26 21.10 5.26
CA ARG A 64 2.10 19.64 5.26
C ARG A 64 1.55 19.15 3.93
N ASN A 65 0.49 19.78 3.42
CA ASN A 65 -0.08 19.45 2.11
C ASN A 65 0.96 19.54 0.98
N LEU A 66 1.80 20.58 1.01
CA LEU A 66 2.87 20.75 0.03
C LEU A 66 3.96 19.66 0.15
N LEU A 67 4.32 19.25 1.37
CA LEU A 67 5.22 18.11 1.61
C LEU A 67 4.62 16.80 1.07
N VAL A 68 3.33 16.55 1.29
CA VAL A 68 2.64 15.35 0.77
C VAL A 68 2.70 15.32 -0.77
N VAL A 69 2.44 16.44 -1.44
CA VAL A 69 2.57 16.53 -2.90
C VAL A 69 3.99 16.19 -3.36
N TYR A 70 5.00 16.80 -2.74
CA TYR A 70 6.39 16.58 -3.14
C TYR A 70 6.91 15.18 -2.79
N THR A 71 6.35 14.54 -1.77
CA THR A 71 6.57 13.12 -1.45
C THR A 71 6.09 12.24 -2.60
N HIS A 72 4.86 12.45 -3.10
CA HIS A 72 4.30 11.68 -4.21
C HIS A 72 5.07 11.90 -5.53
N MET A 73 5.57 13.12 -5.76
CA MET A 73 6.36 13.45 -6.94
C MET A 73 7.84 13.02 -6.86
N GLY A 74 8.32 12.56 -5.70
CA GLY A 74 9.75 12.31 -5.47
C GLY A 74 10.62 13.58 -5.58
N ALA A 75 10.04 14.76 -5.36
CA ALA A 75 10.66 16.05 -5.63
C ALA A 75 11.53 16.54 -4.47
N LEU A 76 12.65 15.85 -4.21
CA LEU A 76 13.52 16.07 -3.05
C LEU A 76 13.94 17.54 -2.84
N GLN A 77 14.32 18.24 -3.91
CA GLN A 77 14.80 19.62 -3.80
C GLN A 77 13.68 20.59 -3.38
N LEU A 78 12.47 20.37 -3.87
CA LEU A 78 11.30 21.15 -3.47
C LEU A 78 10.93 20.83 -2.02
N GLY A 79 10.94 19.56 -1.61
CA GLY A 79 10.75 19.16 -0.22
C GLY A 79 11.77 19.81 0.73
N LYS A 80 13.06 19.84 0.35
CA LYS A 80 14.11 20.56 1.09
C LYS A 80 13.84 22.07 1.21
N SER A 81 13.32 22.69 0.15
CA SER A 81 12.96 24.11 0.19
C SER A 81 11.85 24.41 1.20
N VAL A 82 10.84 23.53 1.28
CA VAL A 82 9.76 23.63 2.27
C VAL A 82 10.31 23.42 3.68
N HIS A 83 11.12 22.39 3.90
CA HIS A 83 11.75 22.17 5.21
C HIS A 83 12.59 23.37 5.64
N GLY A 84 13.41 23.94 4.75
CA GLY A 84 14.19 25.14 5.02
C GLY A 84 13.33 26.36 5.36
N TYR A 85 12.17 26.52 4.70
CA TYR A 85 11.20 27.54 5.06
C TYR A 85 10.64 27.33 6.47
N LEU A 86 10.26 26.10 6.82
CA LEU A 86 9.71 25.77 8.14
C LEU A 86 10.71 26.07 9.27
N VAL A 87 11.99 25.75 9.05
CA VAL A 87 13.07 26.06 10.00
C VAL A 87 13.23 27.58 10.16
N ARG A 88 13.30 28.32 9.04
CA ARG A 88 13.52 29.77 9.05
C ARG A 88 12.37 30.55 9.71
N ASN A 89 11.15 30.05 9.59
CA ASN A 89 9.95 30.70 10.12
C ASN A 89 9.52 30.12 11.47
N SER A 90 10.41 29.42 12.17
CA SER A 90 10.19 28.99 13.56
C SER A 90 8.96 28.11 13.75
N PHE A 91 8.60 27.32 12.74
CA PHE A 91 7.44 26.43 12.83
C PHE A 91 7.62 25.36 13.91
N PHE A 92 8.83 25.06 14.37
CA PHE A 92 9.13 23.97 15.30
C PHE A 92 9.15 24.35 16.80
N TYR A 93 8.95 25.62 17.17
CA TYR A 93 9.12 26.06 18.56
C TYR A 93 7.94 25.78 19.52
N SER A 94 6.78 25.28 19.04
CA SER A 94 5.61 24.97 19.87
C SER A 94 5.30 23.46 19.97
N ASN A 95 5.20 22.92 21.18
CA ASN A 95 5.26 21.46 21.44
C ASN A 95 4.09 20.57 20.93
N GLU A 96 2.93 21.12 20.57
CA GLU A 96 1.73 20.28 20.39
C GLU A 96 1.23 20.17 18.94
N GLY A 97 1.49 21.15 18.06
CA GLY A 97 1.09 21.11 16.65
C GLY A 97 2.13 20.53 15.68
N ASN A 98 3.38 20.39 16.13
CA ASN A 98 4.53 20.22 15.23
C ASN A 98 4.89 18.78 14.91
N ARG A 99 4.51 17.82 15.76
CA ARG A 99 4.88 16.40 15.56
C ARG A 99 4.39 15.86 14.23
N SER A 100 3.14 16.14 13.86
CA SER A 100 2.58 15.71 12.57
C SER A 100 3.34 16.30 11.38
N LEU A 101 3.83 17.54 11.51
CA LEU A 101 4.62 18.21 10.48
C LEU A 101 6.04 17.64 10.40
N GLU A 102 6.69 17.40 11.55
CA GLU A 102 8.01 16.76 11.62
C GLU A 102 7.98 15.34 11.03
N THR A 103 6.95 14.55 11.34
CA THR A 103 6.74 13.22 10.74
C THR A 103 6.44 13.31 9.24
N SER A 104 5.78 14.37 8.77
CA SER A 104 5.57 14.59 7.33
C SER A 104 6.88 14.94 6.60
N ILE A 105 7.77 15.71 7.23
CA ILE A 105 9.12 15.99 6.69
C ILE A 105 9.95 14.72 6.64
N LEU A 106 9.90 13.92 7.71
CA LEU A 106 10.54 12.61 7.80
C LEU A 106 10.12 11.72 6.62
N ASN A 107 8.80 11.55 6.44
CA ASN A 107 8.23 10.76 5.35
C ASN A 107 8.61 11.30 3.97
N MET A 108 8.63 12.62 3.79
CA MET A 108 9.10 13.23 2.54
C MET A 108 10.54 12.82 2.23
N TYR A 109 11.46 12.88 3.20
CA TYR A 109 12.84 12.46 2.97
C TYR A 109 12.98 10.96 2.68
N ILE A 110 12.24 10.11 3.41
CA ILE A 110 12.24 8.65 3.21
C ILE A 110 11.82 8.31 1.77
N ARG A 111 10.66 8.83 1.34
CA ARG A 111 10.06 8.52 0.03
C ARG A 111 10.80 9.19 -1.14
N CYS A 112 11.45 10.33 -0.90
CA CYS A 112 12.32 10.99 -1.89
C CYS A 112 13.73 10.40 -1.96
N GLY A 113 13.97 9.26 -1.33
CA GLY A 113 15.25 8.53 -1.43
C GLY A 113 16.39 9.07 -0.57
N SER A 114 16.15 10.05 0.31
CA SER A 114 17.16 10.67 1.16
C SER A 114 17.09 10.14 2.59
N PHE A 115 17.31 8.84 2.75
CA PHE A 115 17.20 8.16 4.04
C PHE A 115 18.14 8.75 5.12
N CYS A 116 19.36 9.17 4.74
CA CYS A 116 20.27 9.81 5.70
C CYS A 116 19.69 11.12 6.28
N ALA A 117 19.02 11.93 5.44
CA ALA A 117 18.37 13.15 5.92
C ALA A 117 17.16 12.83 6.80
N ALA A 118 16.41 11.79 6.47
CA ALA A 118 15.33 11.28 7.33
C ALA A 118 15.86 10.87 8.71
N ARG A 119 16.95 10.10 8.76
CA ARG A 119 17.60 9.70 10.02
C ARG A 119 18.05 10.89 10.86
N ILE A 120 18.63 11.92 10.24
CA ILE A 120 19.01 13.16 10.94
C ILE A 120 17.78 13.85 11.54
N CYS A 121 16.69 13.98 10.78
CA CYS A 121 15.44 14.58 11.27
C CYS A 121 14.86 13.77 12.44
N PHE A 122 14.80 12.45 12.30
CA PHE A 122 14.31 11.53 13.34
C PHE A 122 15.09 11.64 14.65
N ASN A 123 16.43 11.76 14.57
CA ASN A 123 17.29 11.91 15.74
C ASN A 123 17.17 13.30 16.39
N GLY A 124 16.75 14.31 15.62
CA GLY A 124 16.56 15.68 16.10
C GLY A 124 15.20 15.96 16.74
N MET A 125 14.24 15.05 16.63
CA MET A 125 12.90 15.20 17.22
C MET A 125 12.96 15.08 18.74
N LEU A 126 12.33 16.03 19.45
CA LEU A 126 12.28 16.06 20.91
C LEU A 126 11.37 14.97 21.51
N ALA A 127 10.31 14.61 20.78
CA ALA A 127 9.36 13.58 21.16
C ALA A 127 8.94 12.81 19.91
N ARG A 128 8.89 11.48 20.03
CA ARG A 128 8.53 10.57 18.95
C ARG A 128 7.37 9.71 19.42
N ASP A 129 6.26 9.77 18.71
CA ASP A 129 5.12 8.90 18.98
C ASP A 129 5.19 7.63 18.12
N LEU A 130 4.21 6.75 18.31
CA LEU A 130 4.06 5.52 17.54
C LEU A 130 4.15 5.76 16.03
N VAL A 131 3.50 6.80 15.51
CA VAL A 131 3.48 7.09 14.07
C VAL A 131 4.88 7.46 13.57
N THR A 132 5.61 8.27 14.32
CA THR A 132 7.00 8.65 13.98
C THR A 132 7.93 7.44 13.97
N TRP A 133 7.84 6.56 14.98
CA TRP A 133 8.64 5.33 15.06
C TRP A 133 8.33 4.37 13.91
N THR A 134 7.04 4.09 13.69
CA THR A 134 6.59 3.20 12.61
C THR A 134 7.00 3.75 11.25
N SER A 135 6.90 5.07 11.01
CA SER A 135 7.33 5.70 9.76
C SER A 135 8.82 5.49 9.48
N MET A 136 9.67 5.61 10.50
CA MET A 136 11.10 5.39 10.33
C MET A 136 11.45 3.92 10.07
N ILE A 137 10.77 3.00 10.75
CA ILE A 137 10.91 1.55 10.56
C ILE A 137 10.44 1.14 9.15
N GLU A 138 9.31 1.67 8.68
CA GLU A 138 8.83 1.49 7.30
C GLU A 138 9.87 2.01 6.30
N GLY A 139 10.45 3.18 6.58
CA GLY A 139 11.56 3.71 5.79
C GLY A 139 12.74 2.75 5.71
N CYS A 140 13.11 2.09 6.81
CA CYS A 140 14.15 1.06 6.77
C CYS A 140 13.75 -0.10 5.83
N ALA A 141 12.50 -0.54 5.85
CA ALA A 141 12.02 -1.62 4.99
C ALA A 141 12.14 -1.28 3.50
N VAL A 142 11.68 -0.09 3.11
CA VAL A 142 11.74 0.40 1.71
C VAL A 142 13.18 0.51 1.22
N HIS A 143 14.12 0.85 2.10
CA HIS A 143 15.54 1.04 1.79
C HIS A 143 16.40 -0.21 2.05
N GLY A 144 15.81 -1.36 2.33
CA GLY A 144 16.53 -2.62 2.53
C GLY A 144 17.44 -2.64 3.76
N LYS A 145 17.05 -1.92 4.81
CA LYS A 145 17.84 -1.70 6.03
C LYS A 145 17.33 -2.50 7.23
N GLY A 146 17.25 -3.82 7.10
CA GLY A 146 16.67 -4.72 8.09
C GLY A 146 17.27 -4.58 9.50
N PHE A 147 18.59 -4.60 9.64
CA PHE A 147 19.23 -4.44 10.95
C PHE A 147 18.91 -3.10 11.63
N GLU A 148 18.87 -2.01 10.85
CA GLU A 148 18.55 -0.67 11.36
C GLU A 148 17.05 -0.59 11.76
N ALA A 149 16.17 -1.35 11.11
CA ALA A 149 14.77 -1.49 11.51
C ALA A 149 14.62 -2.20 12.86
N LEU A 150 15.37 -3.29 13.08
CA LEU A 150 15.38 -4.05 14.33
C LEU A 150 15.94 -3.20 15.48
N GLU A 151 17.04 -2.47 15.25
CA GLU A 151 17.61 -1.56 16.24
C GLU A 151 16.59 -0.49 16.66
N LEU A 152 15.91 0.13 15.69
CA LEU A 152 14.84 1.08 15.96
C LEU A 152 13.67 0.48 16.74
N PHE A 153 13.28 -0.75 16.44
CA PHE A 153 12.25 -1.45 17.20
C PHE A 153 12.65 -1.66 18.66
N HIS A 154 13.89 -2.03 18.93
CA HIS A 154 14.38 -2.15 20.29
C HIS A 154 14.36 -0.80 21.02
N GLN A 155 14.85 0.27 20.38
CA GLN A 155 14.81 1.62 20.96
C GLN A 155 13.37 2.10 21.21
N MET A 156 12.44 1.84 20.28
CA MET A 156 11.02 2.17 20.44
C MET A 156 10.42 1.54 21.70
N VAL A 157 10.75 0.25 21.94
CA VAL A 157 10.28 -0.50 23.10
C VAL A 157 10.96 -0.03 24.39
N GLU A 158 12.24 0.33 24.35
CA GLU A 158 12.96 0.94 25.48
C GLU A 158 12.38 2.30 25.87
N ASP A 159 11.98 3.11 24.88
CA ASP A 159 11.26 4.38 25.03
C ASP A 159 9.79 4.19 25.47
N ARG A 160 9.38 2.94 25.76
CA ARG A 160 8.03 2.55 26.22
C ARG A 160 6.92 2.90 25.23
N ILE A 161 7.24 2.95 23.95
CA ILE A 161 6.24 3.09 22.88
C ILE A 161 5.87 1.68 22.41
N GLU A 162 4.61 1.29 22.61
CA GLU A 162 4.16 -0.04 22.22
C GLU A 162 3.99 -0.15 20.69
N PRO A 163 4.58 -1.18 20.06
CA PRO A 163 4.39 -1.45 18.63
C PRO A 163 2.94 -1.88 18.35
N ASN A 164 2.45 -1.55 17.15
CA ASN A 164 1.16 -2.04 16.66
C ASN A 164 1.36 -3.01 15.48
N SER A 165 0.25 -3.52 14.94
CA SER A 165 0.25 -4.40 13.75
C SER A 165 1.05 -3.79 12.58
N VAL A 166 0.88 -2.49 12.28
CA VAL A 166 1.61 -1.80 11.21
C VAL A 166 3.12 -1.77 11.44
N THR A 167 3.57 -1.61 12.69
CA THR A 167 4.98 -1.71 13.05
C THR A 167 5.54 -3.09 12.73
N PHE A 168 4.81 -4.16 13.07
CA PHE A 168 5.25 -5.52 12.78
C PHE A 168 5.27 -5.84 11.28
N ILE A 169 4.29 -5.39 10.49
CA ILE A 169 4.33 -5.49 9.03
C ILE A 169 5.60 -4.83 8.48
N SER A 170 5.92 -3.62 8.95
CA SER A 170 7.11 -2.88 8.53
C SER A 170 8.41 -3.62 8.88
N LEU A 171 8.50 -4.20 10.08
CA LEU A 171 9.65 -4.99 10.50
C LEU A 171 9.80 -6.28 9.69
N LEU A 172 8.71 -7.02 9.49
CA LEU A 172 8.72 -8.26 8.70
C LEU A 172 9.10 -7.99 7.24
N SER A 173 8.61 -6.89 6.65
CA SER A 173 9.03 -6.45 5.31
C SER A 173 10.52 -6.10 5.26
N ALA A 174 11.04 -5.39 6.28
CA ALA A 174 12.47 -5.07 6.38
C ALA A 174 13.33 -6.33 6.48
N CYS A 175 12.90 -7.32 7.26
CA CYS A 175 13.53 -8.64 7.34
C CYS A 175 13.49 -9.37 6.00
N SER A 176 12.34 -9.38 5.31
CA SER A 176 12.20 -9.99 3.98
C SER A 176 13.18 -9.41 2.98
N HIS A 177 13.26 -8.08 2.91
CA HIS A 177 14.14 -7.38 1.96
C HIS A 177 15.62 -7.54 2.28
N SER A 178 15.96 -7.87 3.53
CA SER A 178 17.34 -8.01 4.01
C SER A 178 17.76 -9.47 4.21
N GLY A 179 16.88 -10.44 3.93
CA GLY A 179 17.15 -11.87 4.11
C GLY A 179 17.29 -12.31 5.58
N LEU A 180 16.71 -11.57 6.53
CA LEU A 180 16.79 -11.82 7.97
C LEU A 180 15.71 -12.83 8.40
N LEU A 181 15.88 -14.08 7.97
CA LEU A 181 14.88 -15.13 8.14
C LEU A 181 14.60 -15.45 9.61
N HIS A 182 15.67 -15.58 10.41
CA HIS A 182 15.54 -15.96 11.81
C HIS A 182 14.79 -14.87 12.59
N GLU A 183 15.23 -13.63 12.44
CA GLU A 183 14.69 -12.45 13.09
C GLU A 183 13.23 -12.21 12.68
N GLY A 184 12.89 -12.41 11.39
CA GLY A 184 11.51 -12.29 10.92
C GLY A 184 10.56 -13.30 11.58
N CYS A 185 10.99 -14.57 11.73
CA CYS A 185 10.21 -15.58 12.43
C CYS A 185 10.09 -15.28 13.93
N GLU A 186 11.16 -14.81 14.58
CA GLU A 186 11.13 -14.38 15.98
C GLU A 186 10.17 -13.22 16.20
N LEU A 187 10.16 -12.23 15.31
CA LEU A 187 9.23 -11.11 15.35
C LEU A 187 7.78 -11.56 15.27
N LEU A 188 7.44 -12.48 14.37
CA LEU A 188 6.08 -13.03 14.25
C LEU A 188 5.63 -13.72 15.55
N CYS A 189 6.52 -14.48 16.19
CA CYS A 189 6.25 -15.13 17.48
C CYS A 189 6.15 -14.10 18.63
N CYS A 190 7.02 -13.09 18.63
CA CYS A 190 7.09 -12.04 19.63
C CYS A 190 5.82 -11.17 19.61
N MET A 191 5.31 -10.87 18.41
CA MET A 191 4.08 -10.11 18.18
C MET A 191 2.89 -10.64 19.02
N LYS A 192 2.67 -11.95 19.00
CA LYS A 192 1.61 -12.59 19.79
C LYS A 192 2.00 -12.78 21.25
N SER A 193 3.19 -13.33 21.51
CA SER A 193 3.56 -13.77 22.86
C SER A 193 3.86 -12.61 23.81
N ARG A 194 4.42 -11.50 23.31
CA ARG A 194 4.83 -10.35 24.11
C ARG A 194 3.86 -9.18 24.00
N PHE A 195 3.29 -8.93 22.82
CA PHE A 195 2.44 -7.77 22.58
C PHE A 195 0.95 -8.13 22.41
N GLY A 196 0.60 -9.41 22.42
CA GLY A 196 -0.80 -9.85 22.32
C GLY A 196 -1.46 -9.53 20.98
N ILE A 197 -0.68 -9.27 19.93
CA ILE A 197 -1.21 -8.94 18.60
C ILE A 197 -1.26 -10.23 17.77
N ASP A 198 -2.43 -10.59 17.28
CA ASP A 198 -2.58 -11.75 16.40
C ASP A 198 -2.14 -11.40 14.96
N PRO A 199 -1.30 -12.24 14.31
CA PRO A 199 -0.94 -12.03 12.92
C PRO A 199 -2.14 -12.14 11.98
N ASP A 200 -2.28 -11.15 11.09
CA ASP A 200 -3.26 -11.14 10.00
C ASP A 200 -2.62 -11.52 8.65
N LEU A 201 -3.41 -11.42 7.58
CA LEU A 201 -2.98 -11.72 6.20
C LEU A 201 -1.74 -10.92 5.76
N ASP A 202 -1.62 -9.66 6.14
CA ASP A 202 -0.51 -8.80 5.72
C ASP A 202 0.81 -9.26 6.39
N HIS A 203 0.75 -9.69 7.65
CA HIS A 203 1.90 -10.28 8.35
C HIS A 203 2.33 -11.60 7.69
N TYR A 204 1.38 -12.50 7.40
CA TYR A 204 1.69 -13.75 6.72
C TYR A 204 2.22 -13.54 5.31
N THR A 205 1.74 -12.51 4.59
CA THR A 205 2.26 -12.14 3.28
C THR A 205 3.75 -11.79 3.34
N CYS A 206 4.16 -10.99 4.34
CA CYS A 206 5.56 -10.66 4.55
C CYS A 206 6.42 -11.90 4.88
N ILE A 207 5.88 -12.84 5.67
CA ILE A 207 6.57 -14.10 6.01
C ILE A 207 6.70 -15.03 4.80
N VAL A 208 5.67 -15.12 3.96
CA VAL A 208 5.70 -15.88 2.71
C VAL A 208 6.76 -15.32 1.76
N ASP A 209 6.84 -14.00 1.61
CA ASP A 209 7.89 -13.34 0.83
C ASP A 209 9.28 -13.64 1.41
N LEU A 210 9.46 -13.52 2.73
CA LEU A 210 10.73 -13.79 3.41
C LEU A 210 11.19 -15.25 3.24
N LEU A 211 10.29 -16.22 3.48
CA LEU A 211 10.56 -17.65 3.29
C LEU A 211 10.87 -17.96 1.84
N GLY A 212 10.11 -17.35 0.93
CA GLY A 212 10.29 -17.48 -0.50
C GLY A 212 11.65 -17.00 -0.98
N ARG A 213 12.07 -15.80 -0.61
CA ARG A 213 13.40 -15.25 -0.92
C ARG A 213 14.54 -16.06 -0.30
N SER A 214 14.27 -16.75 0.81
CA SER A 214 15.24 -17.64 1.49
C SER A 214 15.24 -19.07 0.93
N GLY A 215 14.51 -19.35 -0.15
CA GLY A 215 14.43 -20.68 -0.78
C GLY A 215 13.57 -21.71 -0.07
N LYS A 216 12.81 -21.29 0.95
CA LYS A 216 11.90 -22.15 1.73
C LYS A 216 10.49 -22.17 1.16
N THR A 217 10.36 -22.41 -0.14
CA THR A 217 9.10 -22.30 -0.88
C THR A 217 7.98 -23.21 -0.37
N LYS A 218 8.32 -24.42 0.08
CA LYS A 218 7.37 -25.37 0.67
C LYS A 218 6.82 -24.90 2.02
N GLU A 219 7.66 -24.30 2.86
CA GLU A 219 7.23 -23.70 4.13
C GLU A 219 6.32 -22.50 3.87
N ALA A 220 6.66 -21.67 2.88
CA ALA A 220 5.84 -20.54 2.46
C ALA A 220 4.42 -20.99 2.02
N LEU A 221 4.32 -22.03 1.18
CA LEU A 221 3.01 -22.61 0.81
C LEU A 221 2.27 -23.17 2.04
N ALA A 222 2.99 -23.83 2.95
CA ALA A 222 2.38 -24.39 4.15
C ALA A 222 1.79 -23.30 5.07
N ILE A 223 2.39 -22.11 5.12
CA ILE A 223 1.83 -20.97 5.85
C ILE A 223 0.47 -20.58 5.27
N ILE A 224 0.39 -20.41 3.95
CA ILE A 224 -0.86 -20.03 3.27
C ILE A 224 -1.96 -21.05 3.56
N VAL A 225 -1.68 -22.34 3.35
CA VAL A 225 -2.69 -23.39 3.50
C VAL A 225 -3.14 -23.56 4.96
N LYS A 226 -2.27 -23.38 5.94
CA LYS A 226 -2.58 -23.64 7.35
C LYS A 226 -3.19 -22.46 8.09
N PHE A 227 -2.72 -21.25 7.80
CA PHE A 227 -3.03 -20.07 8.61
C PHE A 227 -3.88 -19.03 7.90
N VAL A 228 -4.02 -19.11 6.57
CA VAL A 228 -4.74 -18.11 5.79
C VAL A 228 -6.05 -18.69 5.26
N ILE A 229 -7.17 -18.17 5.78
CA ILE A 229 -8.51 -18.63 5.39
C ILE A 229 -8.89 -18.09 4.01
N PHE A 230 -8.62 -16.79 3.76
CA PHE A 230 -8.91 -16.12 2.50
C PHE A 230 -7.62 -15.48 1.95
N PRO A 231 -6.80 -16.25 1.21
CA PRO A 231 -5.61 -15.70 0.58
C PRO A 231 -5.99 -14.76 -0.57
N ASP A 232 -5.34 -13.60 -0.65
CA ASP A 232 -5.56 -12.60 -1.69
C ASP A 232 -4.49 -12.65 -2.80
N SER A 233 -4.59 -11.73 -3.75
CA SER A 233 -3.63 -11.62 -4.85
C SER A 233 -2.20 -11.31 -4.40
N ARG A 234 -2.02 -10.61 -3.28
CA ARG A 234 -0.69 -10.21 -2.80
C ARG A 234 0.10 -11.39 -2.29
N ILE A 235 -0.51 -12.26 -1.47
CA ILE A 235 0.17 -13.44 -0.92
C ILE A 235 0.49 -14.50 -1.99
N TRP A 236 -0.41 -14.71 -2.95
CA TRP A 236 -0.12 -15.58 -4.11
C TRP A 236 0.94 -14.97 -5.03
N GLY A 237 0.92 -13.65 -5.22
CA GLY A 237 1.96 -12.92 -5.94
C GLY A 237 3.34 -13.08 -5.30
N ALA A 238 3.43 -13.02 -3.96
CA ALA A 238 4.66 -13.27 -3.21
C ALA A 238 5.17 -14.72 -3.42
N LEU A 239 4.29 -15.71 -3.32
CA LEU A 239 4.65 -17.11 -3.56
C LEU A 239 5.11 -17.37 -5.00
N LEU A 240 4.46 -16.73 -5.98
CA LEU A 240 4.84 -16.82 -7.38
C LEU A 240 6.22 -16.17 -7.63
N ALA A 241 6.47 -15.00 -7.07
CA ALA A 241 7.79 -14.37 -7.15
C ALA A 241 8.87 -15.28 -6.55
N ALA A 242 8.60 -15.87 -5.38
CA ALA A 242 9.48 -16.84 -4.75
C ALA A 242 9.74 -18.08 -5.62
N SER A 243 8.71 -18.63 -6.26
CA SER A 243 8.85 -19.79 -7.15
C SER A 243 9.77 -19.51 -8.33
N ARG A 244 9.74 -18.29 -8.88
CA ARG A 244 10.62 -17.87 -9.98
C ARG A 244 12.06 -17.74 -9.53
N VAL A 245 12.29 -17.13 -8.36
CA VAL A 245 13.64 -16.97 -7.79
C VAL A 245 14.30 -18.33 -7.50
N ASN A 246 13.51 -19.33 -7.13
CA ASN A 246 14.01 -20.66 -6.76
C ASN A 246 13.82 -21.72 -7.85
N GLU A 247 13.40 -21.32 -9.06
CA GLU A 247 13.13 -22.22 -10.20
C GLU A 247 12.14 -23.36 -9.86
N ASP A 248 11.21 -23.14 -8.93
CA ASP A 248 10.18 -24.10 -8.52
C ASP A 248 8.95 -23.99 -9.43
N GLN A 249 9.06 -24.59 -10.60
CA GLN A 249 8.06 -24.50 -11.66
C GLN A 249 6.66 -24.94 -11.25
N LYS A 250 6.54 -26.06 -10.53
CA LYS A 250 5.23 -26.59 -10.10
C LYS A 250 4.53 -25.63 -9.14
N LEU A 251 5.28 -25.04 -8.23
CA LEU A 251 4.73 -24.06 -7.31
C LEU A 251 4.33 -22.77 -8.04
N GLY A 252 5.11 -22.36 -9.04
CA GLY A 252 4.81 -21.22 -9.88
C GLY A 252 3.51 -21.40 -10.68
N GLU A 253 3.31 -22.58 -11.28
CA GLU A 253 2.06 -22.91 -11.99
C GLU A 253 0.86 -22.83 -11.04
N TYR A 254 0.98 -23.45 -9.86
CA TYR A 254 -0.07 -23.46 -8.84
C TYR A 254 -0.41 -22.04 -8.36
N ALA A 255 0.60 -21.21 -8.06
CA ALA A 255 0.37 -19.84 -7.61
C ALA A 255 -0.26 -18.96 -8.70
N ALA A 256 0.16 -19.13 -9.96
CA ALA A 256 -0.41 -18.40 -11.10
C ALA A 256 -1.87 -18.81 -11.37
N GLU A 257 -2.21 -20.10 -11.24
CA GLU A 257 -3.59 -20.58 -11.34
C GLU A 257 -4.48 -19.96 -10.26
N ARG A 258 -4.00 -19.87 -9.01
CA ARG A 258 -4.74 -19.23 -7.92
C ARG A 258 -4.99 -17.74 -8.15
N LEU A 259 -4.04 -17.02 -8.73
CA LEU A 259 -4.21 -15.62 -9.10
C LEU A 259 -5.31 -15.45 -10.17
N LEU A 260 -5.31 -16.30 -11.20
CA LEU A 260 -6.35 -16.30 -12.22
C LEU A 260 -7.74 -16.63 -11.67
N GLN A 261 -7.83 -17.57 -10.72
CA GLN A 261 -9.11 -17.91 -10.07
C GLN A 261 -9.66 -16.74 -9.23
N LEU A 262 -8.78 -15.94 -8.61
CA LEU A 262 -9.19 -14.77 -7.84
C LEU A 262 -9.64 -13.60 -8.70
N GLU A 263 -8.93 -13.33 -9.80
CA GLU A 263 -9.22 -12.22 -10.71
C GLU A 263 -9.17 -12.68 -12.18
N PRO A 264 -10.24 -13.33 -12.68
CA PRO A 264 -10.27 -13.90 -14.03
C PRO A 264 -10.08 -12.88 -15.16
N ASP A 265 -10.45 -11.63 -14.93
CA ASP A 265 -10.36 -10.55 -15.92
C ASP A 265 -9.00 -9.82 -15.89
N ASN A 266 -8.10 -10.19 -14.98
CA ASN A 266 -6.80 -9.53 -14.85
C ASN A 266 -5.83 -9.99 -15.96
N VAL A 267 -5.65 -9.15 -16.97
CA VAL A 267 -4.75 -9.40 -18.12
C VAL A 267 -3.30 -9.69 -17.70
N GLY A 268 -2.85 -9.10 -16.59
CA GLY A 268 -1.52 -9.35 -16.03
C GLY A 268 -1.35 -10.80 -15.58
N TYR A 269 -2.37 -11.39 -14.97
CA TYR A 269 -2.33 -12.78 -14.52
C TYR A 269 -2.35 -13.78 -15.67
N HIS A 270 -3.11 -13.51 -16.73
CA HIS A 270 -3.06 -14.32 -17.96
C HIS A 270 -1.67 -14.35 -18.58
N THR A 271 -1.03 -13.17 -18.67
CA THR A 271 0.35 -13.04 -19.19
C THR A 271 1.32 -13.85 -18.32
N VAL A 272 1.21 -13.71 -17.01
CA VAL A 272 2.06 -14.40 -16.04
C VAL A 272 1.88 -15.92 -16.09
N PHE A 273 0.64 -16.40 -16.17
CA PHE A 273 0.33 -17.82 -16.29
C PHE A 273 0.87 -18.42 -17.59
N SER A 274 0.66 -17.74 -18.73
CA SER A 274 1.20 -18.16 -20.02
C SER A 274 2.73 -18.26 -20.01
N ASN A 275 3.41 -17.27 -19.39
CA ASN A 275 4.87 -17.30 -19.26
C ASN A 275 5.37 -18.48 -18.41
N VAL A 276 4.67 -18.79 -17.32
CA VAL A 276 5.01 -19.93 -16.46
C VAL A 276 4.81 -21.26 -17.21
N GLN A 277 3.71 -21.42 -17.95
CA GLN A 277 3.45 -22.62 -18.77
C GLN A 277 4.46 -22.79 -19.92
N ALA A 278 4.81 -21.71 -20.62
CA ALA A 278 5.82 -21.73 -21.68
C ALA A 278 7.20 -22.16 -21.13
N SER A 279 7.55 -21.71 -19.93
CA SER A 279 8.78 -22.14 -19.24
C SER A 279 8.78 -23.62 -18.86
N ALA A 280 7.60 -24.26 -18.78
CA ALA A 280 7.42 -25.68 -18.43
C ALA A 280 7.52 -26.63 -19.63
N GLY A 281 7.74 -26.10 -20.83
CA GLY A 281 7.87 -26.91 -22.04
C GLY A 281 6.56 -27.59 -22.48
N LYS A 282 5.43 -27.21 -21.89
CA LYS A 282 4.09 -27.76 -22.17
C LYS A 282 3.38 -26.97 -23.27
N TRP A 283 3.97 -26.92 -24.46
CA TRP A 283 3.37 -26.23 -25.61
C TRP A 283 2.08 -26.93 -26.11
N ASP A 284 1.94 -28.24 -25.87
CA ASP A 284 0.82 -29.05 -26.38
C ASP A 284 -0.43 -29.03 -25.47
N GLU A 285 -0.28 -28.89 -24.15
CA GLU A 285 -1.42 -28.84 -23.19
C GLU A 285 -2.17 -27.50 -23.26
N VAL A 286 -1.51 -26.42 -23.71
CA VAL A 286 -2.10 -25.08 -23.82
C VAL A 286 -3.07 -24.97 -25.00
N GLU A 287 -2.78 -25.64 -26.11
CA GLU A 287 -3.70 -25.70 -27.26
C GLU A 287 -4.92 -26.59 -26.94
N GLU A 288 -4.74 -27.68 -26.18
CA GLU A 288 -5.85 -28.53 -25.71
C GLU A 288 -6.75 -27.81 -24.69
N ALA A 289 -6.19 -27.03 -23.76
CA ALA A 289 -6.96 -26.21 -22.82
C ALA A 289 -7.76 -25.10 -23.53
N ARG A 290 -7.20 -24.52 -24.59
CA ARG A 290 -7.86 -23.51 -25.42
C ARG A 290 -9.02 -24.11 -26.23
N ILE A 291 -8.86 -25.31 -26.77
CA ILE A 291 -9.92 -26.07 -27.46
C ILE A 291 -11.00 -26.54 -26.47
N ALA A 292 -10.63 -26.94 -25.25
CA ALA A 292 -11.57 -27.35 -24.20
C ALA A 292 -12.43 -26.18 -23.69
N TYR A 293 -11.84 -24.99 -23.54
CA TYR A 293 -12.55 -23.77 -23.16
C TYR A 293 -13.52 -23.29 -24.26
N GLU A 294 -13.15 -23.41 -25.53
CA GLU A 294 -14.06 -23.12 -26.66
C GLU A 294 -15.23 -24.12 -26.77
N ARG A 295 -15.02 -25.40 -26.40
CA ARG A 295 -16.08 -26.41 -26.32
C ARG A 295 -17.06 -26.17 -25.17
N GLN A 296 -16.57 -25.73 -24.00
CA GLN A 296 -17.40 -25.46 -22.83
C GLN A 296 -18.34 -24.26 -23.05
N LYS A 297 -17.86 -23.24 -23.79
CA LYS A 297 -18.65 -22.08 -24.22
C LYS A 297 -19.75 -22.45 -25.24
N PHE A 298 -19.50 -23.48 -26.05
CA PHE A 298 -20.47 -24.01 -27.02
C PHE A 298 -21.58 -24.82 -26.33
N ASP A 299 -21.23 -25.60 -25.30
CA ASP A 299 -22.21 -26.36 -24.50
C ASP A 299 -23.10 -25.45 -23.65
N GLU A 300 -22.57 -24.38 -23.03
CA GLU A 300 -23.38 -23.41 -22.28
C GLU A 300 -24.37 -22.62 -23.16
N ALA A 301 -24.01 -22.34 -24.43
CA ALA A 301 -24.92 -21.70 -25.38
C ALA A 301 -26.10 -22.60 -25.79
N SER A 302 -25.90 -23.93 -25.82
CA SER A 302 -26.93 -24.94 -26.12
C SER A 302 -27.98 -25.07 -24.99
N TRP A 303 -27.57 -24.92 -23.73
CA TRP A 303 -28.47 -24.97 -22.56
C TRP A 303 -29.42 -23.77 -22.47
N VAL A 304 -29.00 -22.59 -22.93
CA VAL A 304 -29.81 -21.36 -22.92
C VAL A 304 -30.92 -21.41 -23.98
N GLU A 305 -30.70 -22.03 -25.15
CA GLU A 305 -31.75 -22.25 -26.16
C GLU A 305 -32.79 -23.30 -25.71
N LEU A 306 -32.38 -24.32 -24.95
CA LEU A 306 -33.28 -25.34 -24.38
C LEU A 306 -34.17 -24.80 -23.24
N LEU A 307 -33.67 -23.85 -22.44
CA LEU A 307 -34.43 -23.20 -21.37
C LEU A 307 -35.36 -22.09 -21.89
N GLY A 308 -35.03 -21.47 -23.04
CA GLY A 308 -35.89 -20.48 -23.70
C GLY A 308 -37.19 -21.06 -24.26
N ARG A 309 -37.23 -22.35 -24.63
CA ARG A 309 -38.45 -23.03 -25.13
C ARG A 309 -39.43 -23.49 -24.04
N LYS A 310 -39.03 -23.57 -22.77
CA LYS A 310 -39.90 -24.07 -21.67
C LYS A 310 -40.61 -22.98 -20.86
N ARG A 311 -40.46 -21.70 -21.22
CA ARG A 311 -41.03 -20.56 -20.45
C ARG A 311 -42.38 -20.04 -20.94
N ASN A 312 -43.01 -20.66 -21.94
CA ASN A 312 -44.32 -20.23 -22.45
C ASN A 312 -45.54 -21.04 -21.96
N ASP A 313 -45.36 -22.14 -21.23
CA ASP A 313 -46.47 -22.97 -20.76
C ASP A 313 -46.44 -23.11 -19.24
N THR A 314 -46.93 -22.12 -18.49
CA THR A 314 -47.50 -22.30 -17.13
C THR A 314 -47.99 -20.96 -16.55
N TRP A 315 -49.09 -20.45 -17.11
CA TRP A 315 -50.03 -19.62 -16.35
C TRP A 315 -51.38 -20.33 -16.38
N LEU A 316 -51.66 -21.18 -15.40
CA LEU A 316 -53.01 -21.59 -14.98
C LEU A 316 -52.87 -22.43 -13.71
N TYR A 317 -53.74 -22.17 -12.74
CA TYR A 317 -53.96 -22.86 -11.46
C TYR A 317 -53.20 -22.37 -10.22
N LEU A 318 -53.65 -21.24 -9.67
CA LEU A 318 -53.86 -21.11 -8.22
C LEU A 318 -55.26 -20.55 -7.98
N GLY A 319 -56.18 -21.43 -7.58
CA GLY A 319 -57.52 -21.10 -7.12
C GLY A 319 -57.93 -22.04 -6.00
N ARG A 320 -57.72 -21.61 -4.76
CA ARG A 320 -58.60 -21.71 -3.58
C ARG A 320 -57.89 -21.17 -2.35
#